data_AF-A0A949AS65-F1
#
_entry.id   AF-A0A949AS65-F1
#
_cell.length_a   1.000
_cell.length_b   1.000
_cell.length_c   1.000
_cell.angle_alpha   90.00
_cell.angle_beta   90.00
_cell.angle_gamma   90.00
#
_symmetry.space_group_name_H-M   'P 1'
#
loop_
_entity.id
_entity.type
_entity.pdbx_description
1 polymer ?
#
loop_
_entity_poly.entity_id
_entity_poly.type
_entity_poly.pdbx_seq_one_letter_code
_entity_poly.pdbx_strand_id
1 'polypeptide(L)'
;MCPDSPNIHDVLAYEIKKEIADRYFGFRKLIEDDKLDFAEKIRQHSFILEKRISFDLIRIYIVLKNEDLIQRFLALTGLPTDFFYDPYLTQSNTIRDRVFSGVRIHGFTHAGRFKNLIFDCYERLEVHLAEYQSKFEELRKYREEINEEIETFYRKNDLGSIMGFLKTLGDPNKAGSMEGGMEVGMAQRMEAKMHIAPQLPPEHFLPVIQSLPPLAGIKGELKNIIRSAYEDHGTELIQLLSRKDTPAPR
;
A
#
# COMPACT_ATOMS: atom_id res chain seq x y z
N MET A 1 64.18 21.70 -12.20
CA MET A 1 62.92 21.26 -11.60
C MET A 1 61.81 21.57 -12.59
N CYS A 2 61.40 20.58 -13.38
CA CYS A 2 60.17 20.65 -14.17
C CYS A 2 59.05 20.05 -13.34
N PRO A 3 57.84 20.62 -13.36
CA PRO A 3 56.72 20.05 -12.64
C PRO A 3 56.35 18.73 -13.29
N ASP A 4 56.20 17.68 -12.48
CA ASP A 4 55.62 16.41 -12.91
C ASP A 4 54.28 16.69 -13.57
N SER A 5 54.26 16.56 -14.89
CA SER A 5 53.01 16.55 -15.64
C SER A 5 52.26 15.28 -15.20
N PRO A 6 50.97 15.38 -14.82
CA PRO A 6 50.23 14.20 -14.42
C PRO A 6 50.28 13.20 -15.58
N ASN A 7 50.72 11.98 -15.27
CA ASN A 7 50.82 10.91 -16.25
C ASN A 7 49.44 10.75 -16.89
N ILE A 8 49.36 10.88 -18.22
CA ILE A 8 48.10 10.86 -18.98
C ILE A 8 47.30 9.58 -18.65
N HIS A 9 47.98 8.48 -18.35
CA HIS A 9 47.34 7.23 -17.91
C HIS A 9 46.62 7.36 -16.57
N ASP A 10 47.17 8.11 -15.61
CA ASP A 10 46.55 8.34 -14.30
C ASP A 10 45.30 9.22 -14.43
N VAL A 11 45.35 10.24 -15.30
CA VAL A 11 44.20 11.12 -15.60
C VAL A 11 43.08 10.33 -16.28
N LEU A 12 43.40 9.52 -17.30
CA LEU A 12 42.43 8.69 -18.00
C LEU A 12 41.82 7.61 -17.09
N ALA A 13 42.64 6.95 -16.25
CA ALA A 13 42.14 5.97 -15.29
C ALA A 13 41.20 6.60 -14.25
N TYR A 14 41.51 7.82 -13.80
CA TYR A 14 40.63 8.58 -12.90
C TYR A 14 39.30 8.93 -13.58
N GLU A 15 39.32 9.44 -14.81
CA GLU A 15 38.11 9.78 -15.56
C GLU A 15 37.21 8.57 -15.80
N ILE A 16 37.79 7.43 -16.21
CA ILE A 16 37.05 6.17 -16.42
C ILE A 16 36.43 5.67 -15.10
N LYS A 17 37.20 5.71 -13.99
CA LYS A 17 36.68 5.34 -12.65
C LYS A 17 35.51 6.23 -12.24
N LYS A 18 35.63 7.53 -12.49
CA LYS A 18 34.59 8.52 -12.18
C LYS A 18 33.34 8.28 -13.01
N GLU A 19 33.48 8.08 -14.32
CA GLU A 19 32.33 7.82 -15.22
C GLU A 19 31.57 6.55 -14.81
N ILE A 20 32.29 5.47 -14.49
CA ILE A 20 31.69 4.22 -14.03
C ILE A 20 30.95 4.43 -12.69
N ALA A 21 31.56 5.14 -11.75
CA ALA A 21 30.95 5.44 -10.47
C ALA A 21 29.69 6.31 -10.63
N ASP A 22 29.78 7.40 -11.39
CA ASP A 22 28.66 8.33 -11.63
C ASP A 22 27.48 7.60 -12.28
N ARG A 23 27.74 6.73 -13.27
CA ARG A 23 26.72 5.89 -13.89
C ARG A 23 26.09 4.93 -12.89
N TYR A 24 26.91 4.19 -12.14
CA TYR A 24 26.43 3.21 -11.17
C TYR A 24 25.57 3.85 -10.08
N PHE A 25 26.10 4.88 -9.41
CA PHE A 25 25.40 5.56 -8.33
C PHE A 25 24.21 6.37 -8.82
N GLY A 26 24.26 6.90 -10.05
CA GLY A 26 23.13 7.55 -10.71
C GLY A 26 21.96 6.59 -10.89
N PHE A 27 22.18 5.42 -11.50
CA PHE A 27 21.11 4.42 -11.66
C PHE A 27 20.62 3.85 -10.34
N ARG A 28 21.53 3.57 -9.39
CA ARG A 28 21.13 3.12 -8.06
C ARG A 28 20.21 4.14 -7.40
N LYS A 29 20.54 5.43 -7.48
CA LYS A 29 19.73 6.48 -6.87
C LYS A 29 18.31 6.50 -7.44
N LEU A 30 18.16 6.38 -8.77
CA LEU A 30 16.83 6.30 -9.40
C LEU A 30 16.00 5.14 -8.83
N ILE A 31 16.57 3.94 -8.77
CA ILE A 31 15.88 2.76 -8.22
C ILE A 31 15.50 2.95 -6.75
N GLU A 32 16.37 3.57 -5.93
CA GLU A 32 16.06 3.84 -4.53
C GLU A 32 14.96 4.91 -4.39
N ASP A 33 14.95 5.93 -5.26
CA ASP A 33 13.89 6.95 -5.31
C ASP A 33 12.54 6.31 -5.68
N ASP A 34 12.50 5.40 -6.66
CA ASP A 34 11.28 4.69 -7.08
C ASP A 34 10.75 3.76 -5.97
N LYS A 35 11.65 3.12 -5.20
CA LYS A 35 11.26 2.34 -4.02
C LYS A 35 10.65 3.20 -2.92
N LEU A 36 11.17 4.40 -2.70
CA LEU A 36 10.61 5.36 -1.74
C LEU A 36 9.22 5.81 -2.18
N ASP A 37 9.05 6.14 -3.46
CA ASP A 37 7.74 6.50 -4.03
C ASP A 37 6.75 5.32 -3.95
N PHE A 38 7.19 4.09 -4.22
CA PHE A 38 6.37 2.89 -4.02
C PHE A 38 5.90 2.76 -2.56
N ALA A 39 6.79 2.95 -1.58
CA ALA A 39 6.43 2.90 -0.17
C ALA A 39 5.44 4.01 0.22
N GLU A 40 5.59 5.20 -0.35
CA GLU A 40 4.65 6.30 -0.14
C GLU A 40 3.26 5.96 -0.71
N LYS A 41 3.18 5.43 -1.93
CA LYS A 41 1.92 4.99 -2.54
C LYS A 41 1.24 3.92 -1.69
N ILE A 42 1.98 2.93 -1.20
CA ILE A 42 1.44 1.92 -0.26
C ILE A 42 0.79 2.59 0.96
N ARG A 43 1.45 3.58 1.58
CA ARG A 43 0.92 4.32 2.73
C ARG A 43 -0.36 5.08 2.38
N GLN A 44 -0.38 5.76 1.23
CA GLN A 44 -1.56 6.49 0.76
C GLN A 44 -2.74 5.53 0.49
N HIS A 45 -2.49 4.34 -0.03
CA HIS A 45 -3.51 3.34 -0.28
C HIS A 45 -4.02 2.66 1.00
N SER A 46 -3.17 2.47 2.01
CA SER A 46 -3.60 2.03 3.35
C SER A 46 -4.63 2.98 3.95
N PHE A 47 -4.54 4.29 3.69
CA PHE A 47 -5.52 5.25 4.16
C PHE A 47 -6.92 5.07 3.55
N ILE A 48 -7.01 4.71 2.26
CA ILE A 48 -8.29 4.39 1.61
C ILE A 48 -8.96 3.22 2.32
N LEU A 49 -8.19 2.17 2.60
CA LEU A 49 -8.64 0.99 3.33
C LEU A 49 -9.13 1.35 4.75
N GLU A 50 -8.32 2.07 5.52
CA GLU A 50 -8.62 2.41 6.91
C GLU A 50 -9.79 3.39 7.07
N LYS A 51 -9.96 4.34 6.15
CA LYS A 51 -10.93 5.44 6.34
C LYS A 51 -12.21 5.27 5.55
N ARG A 52 -12.15 4.70 4.35
CA ARG A 52 -13.31 4.64 3.47
C ARG A 52 -13.99 3.27 3.59
N ILE A 53 -13.24 2.21 3.26
CA ILE A 53 -13.74 0.83 3.31
C ILE A 53 -14.15 0.45 4.74
N SER A 54 -13.25 0.68 5.71
CA SER A 54 -13.53 0.33 7.10
C SER A 54 -14.75 1.08 7.66
N PHE A 55 -14.94 2.35 7.32
CA PHE A 55 -16.06 3.13 7.88
C PHE A 55 -17.40 2.65 7.34
N ASP A 56 -17.52 2.37 6.05
CA ASP A 56 -18.77 1.85 5.48
C ASP A 56 -19.08 0.43 6.00
N LEU A 57 -18.06 -0.42 6.17
CA LEU A 57 -18.23 -1.73 6.83
C LEU A 57 -18.68 -1.60 8.28
N ILE A 58 -18.01 -0.75 9.08
CA ILE A 58 -18.39 -0.51 10.49
C ILE A 58 -19.82 0.04 10.58
N ARG A 59 -20.23 0.93 9.68
CA ARG A 59 -21.62 1.41 9.64
C ARG A 59 -22.58 0.26 9.40
N ILE A 60 -22.31 -0.61 8.43
CA ILE A 60 -23.14 -1.80 8.17
C ILE A 60 -23.18 -2.69 9.41
N TYR A 61 -22.05 -2.98 10.05
CA TYR A 61 -22.00 -3.80 11.27
C TYR A 61 -22.78 -3.19 12.43
N ILE A 62 -22.70 -1.87 12.64
CA ILE A 62 -23.50 -1.18 13.66
C ILE A 62 -24.99 -1.24 13.33
N VAL A 63 -25.37 -1.07 12.05
CA VAL A 63 -26.77 -1.12 11.65
C VAL A 63 -27.32 -2.53 11.75
N LEU A 64 -26.55 -3.56 11.41
CA LEU A 64 -26.93 -4.95 11.53
C LEU A 64 -26.96 -5.41 13.00
N LYS A 65 -26.00 -4.96 13.82
CA LYS A 65 -25.82 -5.18 15.27
C LYS A 65 -25.66 -6.64 15.72
N ASN A 66 -26.47 -7.53 15.17
CA ASN A 66 -26.51 -8.96 15.43
C ASN A 66 -25.42 -9.68 14.63
N GLU A 67 -24.61 -10.48 15.31
CA GLU A 67 -23.50 -11.24 14.73
C GLU A 67 -23.98 -12.19 13.62
N ASP A 68 -25.12 -12.88 13.80
CA ASP A 68 -25.66 -13.79 12.77
C ASP A 68 -26.03 -13.05 11.49
N LEU A 69 -26.55 -11.83 11.60
CA LEU A 69 -26.89 -11.00 10.44
C LEU A 69 -25.62 -10.47 9.75
N ILE A 70 -24.59 -10.16 10.52
CA ILE A 70 -23.27 -9.76 10.01
C ILE A 70 -22.62 -10.93 9.26
N GLN A 71 -22.62 -12.14 9.83
CA GLN A 71 -22.09 -13.34 9.17
C GLN A 71 -22.82 -13.64 7.87
N ARG A 72 -24.16 -13.53 7.86
CA ARG A 72 -24.96 -13.66 6.62
C ARG A 72 -24.61 -12.60 5.59
N PHE A 73 -24.35 -11.36 6.01
CA PHE A 73 -23.90 -10.30 5.11
C PHE A 73 -22.51 -10.58 4.53
N LEU A 74 -21.55 -11.04 5.35
CA LEU A 74 -20.21 -11.41 4.91
C LEU A 74 -20.25 -12.59 3.94
N ALA A 75 -21.03 -13.62 4.24
CA ALA A 75 -21.25 -14.75 3.34
C ALA A 75 -21.88 -14.32 2.00
N LEU A 76 -22.87 -13.42 2.04
CA LEU A 76 -23.52 -12.87 0.84
C LEU A 76 -22.56 -12.05 -0.04
N THR A 77 -21.57 -11.41 0.58
CA THR A 77 -20.64 -10.51 -0.10
C THR A 77 -19.32 -11.18 -0.48
N GLY A 78 -19.03 -12.37 0.05
CA GLY A 78 -17.75 -13.05 -0.12
C GLY A 78 -16.59 -12.40 0.65
N LEU A 79 -16.90 -11.47 1.57
CA LEU A 79 -15.88 -10.86 2.41
C LEU A 79 -15.42 -11.85 3.50
N PRO A 80 -14.13 -11.86 3.87
CA PRO A 80 -13.63 -12.73 4.94
C PRO A 80 -14.34 -12.48 6.27
N THR A 81 -14.54 -13.53 7.06
CA THR A 81 -15.20 -13.44 8.37
C THR A 81 -14.43 -12.56 9.36
N ASP A 82 -13.11 -12.53 9.24
CA ASP A 82 -12.22 -11.74 10.12
C ASP A 82 -12.09 -10.28 9.67
N PHE A 83 -12.84 -9.87 8.64
CA PHE A 83 -12.68 -8.54 8.04
C PHE A 83 -13.33 -7.46 8.90
N PHE A 84 -12.51 -6.83 9.76
CA PHE A 84 -12.85 -5.67 10.57
C PHE A 84 -14.03 -5.86 11.54
N TYR A 85 -14.41 -7.11 11.87
CA TYR A 85 -15.40 -7.34 12.92
C TYR A 85 -14.71 -7.40 14.29
N ASP A 86 -15.07 -6.45 15.14
CA ASP A 86 -14.77 -6.44 16.56
C ASP A 86 -16.08 -6.11 17.27
N PRO A 87 -16.56 -6.98 18.20
CA PRO A 87 -17.77 -6.71 18.98
C PRO A 87 -17.81 -5.31 19.60
N TYR A 88 -16.66 -4.74 19.97
CA TYR A 88 -16.53 -3.40 20.52
C TYR A 88 -17.00 -2.29 19.57
N LEU A 89 -16.92 -2.50 18.25
CA LEU A 89 -17.38 -1.54 17.23
C LEU A 89 -18.89 -1.27 17.34
N THR A 90 -19.67 -2.29 17.70
CA THR A 90 -21.13 -2.16 17.84
C THR A 90 -21.54 -1.51 19.16
N GLN A 91 -20.68 -1.62 20.18
CA GLN A 91 -20.94 -1.17 21.55
C GLN A 91 -20.46 0.27 21.82
N SER A 92 -19.39 0.71 21.15
CA SER A 92 -18.77 2.01 21.41
C SER A 92 -19.56 3.19 20.83
N ASN A 93 -20.04 4.08 21.71
CA ASN A 93 -20.74 5.31 21.30
C ASN A 93 -19.82 6.28 20.53
N THR A 94 -18.55 6.39 20.91
CA THR A 94 -17.58 7.27 20.24
C THR A 94 -17.30 6.83 18.80
N ILE A 95 -17.19 5.52 18.57
CA ILE A 95 -16.99 4.96 17.23
C ILE A 95 -18.24 5.22 16.39
N ARG A 96 -19.43 4.95 16.94
CA ARG A 96 -20.70 5.24 16.27
C ARG A 96 -20.80 6.70 15.83
N ASP A 97 -20.51 7.63 16.73
CA ASP A 97 -20.59 9.06 16.45
C ASP A 97 -19.61 9.49 15.36
N ARG A 98 -18.39 8.94 15.39
CA ARG A 98 -17.39 9.20 14.38
C ARG A 98 -17.80 8.69 13.00
N VAL A 99 -18.31 7.45 12.91
CA VAL A 99 -18.64 6.86 11.60
C VAL A 99 -19.94 7.42 11.03
N PHE A 100 -20.93 7.77 11.85
CA PHE A 100 -22.18 8.37 11.34
C PHE A 100 -22.13 9.90 11.18
N SER A 101 -21.05 10.56 11.59
CA SER A 101 -20.87 11.99 11.38
C SER A 101 -20.99 12.38 9.90
N GLY A 102 -21.87 13.32 9.59
CA GLY A 102 -22.09 13.84 8.24
C GLY A 102 -22.84 12.90 7.29
N VAL A 103 -23.31 11.74 7.75
CA VAL A 103 -24.11 10.81 6.93
C VAL A 103 -25.53 11.32 6.78
N ARG A 104 -25.99 11.54 5.54
CA ARG A 104 -27.36 11.97 5.27
C ARG A 104 -28.30 10.77 5.27
N ILE A 105 -29.24 10.74 6.21
CA ILE A 105 -30.27 9.69 6.28
C ILE A 105 -31.52 10.14 5.54
N HIS A 106 -31.94 9.37 4.52
CA HIS A 106 -33.08 9.71 3.67
C HIS A 106 -34.13 8.60 3.59
N GLY A 107 -35.38 8.98 3.39
CA GLY A 107 -36.53 8.07 3.33
C GLY A 107 -37.73 8.63 4.09
N PHE A 108 -38.93 8.31 3.61
CA PHE A 108 -40.18 8.82 4.19
C PHE A 108 -40.57 8.12 5.50
N THR A 109 -40.15 6.87 5.70
CA THR A 109 -40.47 6.06 6.88
C THR A 109 -39.20 5.65 7.63
N HIS A 110 -39.32 5.30 8.91
CA HIS A 110 -38.19 4.76 9.70
C HIS A 110 -37.56 3.53 9.03
N ALA A 111 -38.39 2.58 8.55
CA ALA A 111 -37.93 1.42 7.80
C ALA A 111 -37.23 1.79 6.49
N GLY A 112 -37.76 2.78 5.77
CA GLY A 112 -37.16 3.30 4.54
C GLY A 112 -35.78 3.91 4.81
N ARG A 113 -35.67 4.75 5.84
CA ARG A 113 -34.41 5.37 6.28
C ARG A 113 -33.35 4.34 6.67
N PHE A 114 -33.73 3.33 7.45
CA PHE A 114 -32.85 2.24 7.87
C PHE A 114 -32.32 1.43 6.68
N LYS A 115 -33.21 1.03 5.77
CA LYS A 115 -32.84 0.28 4.57
C LYS A 115 -31.93 1.09 3.65
N ASN A 116 -32.26 2.35 3.40
CA ASN A 116 -31.46 3.20 2.53
C ASN A 116 -30.06 3.44 3.12
N LEU A 117 -29.94 3.60 4.45
CA LEU A 117 -28.63 3.72 5.10
C LEU A 117 -27.69 2.55 4.77
N ILE A 118 -28.17 1.31 4.78
CA ILE A 118 -27.36 0.14 4.41
C ILE A 118 -27.04 0.15 2.92
N PHE A 119 -28.01 0.43 2.05
CA PHE A 119 -27.77 0.49 0.61
C PHE A 119 -26.75 1.58 0.24
N ASP A 120 -26.85 2.76 0.82
CA ASP A 120 -25.90 3.84 0.57
C ASP A 120 -24.49 3.46 1.06
N CYS A 121 -24.38 2.78 2.20
CA CYS A 121 -23.09 2.25 2.66
C CYS A 121 -22.55 1.18 1.72
N TYR A 122 -23.41 0.29 1.22
CA TYR A 122 -23.03 -0.76 0.29
C TYR A 122 -22.53 -0.22 -1.04
N GLU A 123 -23.26 0.72 -1.64
CA GLU A 123 -22.88 1.34 -2.92
C GLU A 123 -21.56 2.11 -2.78
N ARG A 124 -21.36 2.85 -1.67
CA ARG A 124 -20.07 3.49 -1.39
C ARG A 124 -18.95 2.47 -1.22
N LEU A 125 -19.21 1.37 -0.52
CA LEU A 125 -18.24 0.31 -0.30
C LEU A 125 -17.84 -0.34 -1.63
N GLU A 126 -18.79 -0.59 -2.53
CA GLU A 126 -18.55 -1.10 -3.89
C GLU A 126 -17.60 -0.17 -4.66
N VAL A 127 -17.86 1.14 -4.65
CA VAL A 127 -17.01 2.15 -5.30
C VAL A 127 -15.61 2.18 -4.68
N HIS A 128 -15.51 2.29 -3.35
CA HIS A 128 -14.23 2.36 -2.65
C HIS A 128 -13.39 1.09 -2.83
N LEU A 129 -14.03 -0.07 -2.93
CA LEU A 129 -13.34 -1.32 -3.14
C LEU A 129 -12.86 -1.48 -4.59
N ALA A 130 -13.64 -1.03 -5.57
CA ALA A 130 -13.20 -0.94 -6.96
C ALA A 130 -12.00 0.01 -7.12
N GLU A 131 -12.04 1.18 -6.46
CA GLU A 131 -10.91 2.12 -6.41
C GLU A 131 -9.68 1.45 -5.80
N TYR A 132 -9.85 0.76 -4.66
CA TYR A 132 -8.78 0.05 -3.98
C TYR A 132 -8.14 -1.00 -4.87
N GLN A 133 -8.93 -1.82 -5.55
CA GLN A 133 -8.42 -2.86 -6.45
C GLN A 133 -7.69 -2.28 -7.65
N SER A 134 -8.23 -1.24 -8.27
CA SER A 134 -7.54 -0.55 -9.37
C SER A 134 -6.16 -0.05 -8.92
N LYS A 135 -6.07 0.55 -7.73
CA LYS A 135 -4.81 1.02 -7.16
C LYS A 135 -3.87 -0.11 -6.76
N PHE A 136 -4.41 -1.22 -6.28
CA PHE A 136 -3.63 -2.41 -5.96
C PHE A 136 -2.97 -2.99 -7.22
N GLU A 137 -3.68 -3.03 -8.34
CA GLU A 137 -3.13 -3.46 -9.63
C GLU A 137 -2.10 -2.47 -10.19
N GLU A 138 -2.31 -1.16 -10.01
CA GLU A 138 -1.29 -0.14 -10.34
C GLU A 138 0.01 -0.39 -9.55
N LEU A 139 -0.09 -0.68 -8.24
CA LEU A 139 1.07 -1.01 -7.41
C LEU A 139 1.77 -2.31 -7.87
N ARG A 140 1.01 -3.34 -8.26
CA ARG A 140 1.60 -4.59 -8.79
C ARG A 140 2.47 -4.31 -10.01
N LYS A 141 1.94 -3.56 -10.97
CA LYS A 141 2.68 -3.15 -12.18
C LYS A 141 3.91 -2.32 -11.85
N TYR A 142 3.77 -1.34 -10.95
CA TYR A 142 4.91 -0.51 -10.55
C TYR A 142 6.02 -1.32 -9.88
N ARG A 143 5.66 -2.33 -9.08
CA ARG A 143 6.63 -3.27 -8.51
C ARG A 143 7.31 -4.13 -9.57
N GLU A 144 6.62 -4.51 -10.64
CA GLU A 144 7.23 -5.22 -11.78
C GLU A 144 8.24 -4.32 -12.48
N GLU A 145 7.87 -3.07 -12.78
CA GLU A 145 8.75 -2.06 -13.40
C GLU A 145 10.05 -1.86 -12.59
N ILE A 146 9.95 -1.62 -11.27
CA ILE A 146 11.12 -1.47 -10.39
C ILE A 146 12.01 -2.72 -10.43
N ASN A 147 11.43 -3.91 -10.47
CA ASN A 147 12.22 -5.14 -10.50
C ASN A 147 12.90 -5.36 -11.86
N GLU A 148 12.24 -5.04 -12.97
CA GLU A 148 12.85 -5.05 -14.30
C GLU A 148 14.01 -4.05 -14.42
N GLU A 149 13.88 -2.89 -13.77
CA GLU A 149 14.96 -1.91 -13.68
C GLU A 149 16.14 -2.41 -12.85
N ILE A 150 15.88 -3.08 -11.72
CA ILE A 150 16.92 -3.73 -10.91
C ILE A 150 17.65 -4.81 -11.73
N GLU A 151 16.92 -5.65 -12.46
CA GLU A 151 17.53 -6.67 -13.33
C GLU A 151 18.37 -6.03 -14.45
N THR A 152 17.83 -4.99 -15.09
CA THR A 152 18.54 -4.23 -16.12
C THR A 152 19.79 -3.55 -15.56
N PHE A 153 19.72 -3.04 -14.34
CA PHE A 153 20.83 -2.43 -13.62
C PHE A 153 21.96 -3.44 -13.43
N TYR A 154 21.67 -4.65 -12.94
CA TYR A 154 22.69 -5.69 -12.77
C TYR A 154 23.27 -6.18 -14.10
N ARG A 155 22.44 -6.32 -15.15
CA ARG A 155 22.94 -6.67 -16.48
C ARG A 155 23.89 -5.62 -17.07
N LYS A 156 23.60 -4.34 -16.85
CA LYS A 156 24.39 -3.22 -17.38
C LYS A 156 25.58 -2.84 -16.49
N ASN A 157 25.58 -3.29 -15.24
CA ASN A 157 26.58 -2.99 -14.24
C ASN A 157 26.96 -4.28 -13.49
N ASP A 158 27.57 -5.21 -14.22
CA ASP A 158 28.17 -6.39 -13.59
C ASP A 158 29.29 -5.93 -12.65
N LEU A 159 28.99 -5.94 -11.37
CA LEU A 159 29.88 -5.49 -10.30
C LEU A 159 31.17 -6.30 -10.27
N GLY A 160 31.14 -7.59 -10.61
CA GLY A 160 32.32 -8.43 -10.69
C GLY A 160 33.26 -8.00 -11.81
N SER A 161 32.70 -7.77 -13.00
CA SER A 161 33.44 -7.25 -14.16
C SER A 161 33.96 -5.83 -13.92
N ILE A 162 33.15 -4.95 -13.33
CA ILE A 162 33.56 -3.57 -13.00
C ILE A 162 34.69 -3.58 -11.98
N MET A 163 34.57 -4.30 -10.88
CA MET A 163 35.62 -4.37 -9.85
C MET A 163 36.91 -4.99 -10.38
N GLY A 164 36.81 -6.03 -11.22
CA GLY A 164 37.95 -6.61 -11.91
C GLY A 164 38.65 -5.60 -12.82
N PHE A 165 37.89 -4.84 -13.62
CA PHE A 165 38.41 -3.80 -14.50
C PHE A 165 39.05 -2.64 -13.74
N LEU A 166 38.42 -2.13 -12.68
CA LEU A 166 38.97 -1.05 -11.85
C LEU A 166 40.28 -1.46 -11.17
N LYS A 167 40.42 -2.74 -10.81
CA LYS A 167 41.66 -3.32 -10.26
C LYS A 167 42.78 -3.37 -11.32
N THR A 168 42.44 -3.68 -12.58
CA THR A 168 43.42 -3.68 -13.69
C THR A 168 43.84 -2.29 -14.15
N LEU A 169 43.02 -1.26 -13.91
CA LEU A 169 43.35 0.15 -14.15
C LEU A 169 44.22 0.77 -13.03
N GLY A 170 44.44 0.06 -11.93
CA GLY A 170 45.42 0.45 -10.91
C GLY A 170 46.83 0.11 -11.35
N ASP A 171 47.81 0.98 -11.09
CA ASP A 171 49.21 0.78 -11.45
C ASP A 171 49.81 -0.45 -10.72
N PRO A 172 50.21 -1.53 -11.42
CA PRO A 172 50.79 -2.71 -10.78
C PRO A 172 52.12 -2.41 -10.08
N ASN A 173 52.80 -1.29 -10.42
CA ASN A 173 54.06 -0.86 -9.81
C ASN A 173 53.88 0.04 -8.58
N LYS A 174 52.65 0.44 -8.22
CA LYS A 174 52.34 1.09 -6.93
C LYS A 174 51.93 0.09 -5.84
N ALA A 175 52.33 -1.18 -5.95
CA ALA A 175 52.29 -2.15 -4.86
C ALA A 175 53.36 -1.88 -3.77
N GLY A 176 53.60 -0.61 -3.45
CA GLY A 176 54.54 -0.15 -2.44
C GLY A 176 53.87 0.00 -1.07
N SER A 177 53.89 -1.07 -0.29
CA SER A 177 53.89 -1.13 1.19
C SER A 177 52.88 -0.35 2.05
N MET A 178 51.90 0.39 1.52
CA MET A 178 50.89 1.09 2.35
C MET A 178 49.51 1.26 1.72
N GLU A 179 49.16 0.47 0.71
CA GLU A 179 47.76 0.37 0.25
C GLU A 179 47.30 -1.06 0.51
N GLY A 180 46.51 -1.23 1.57
CA GLY A 180 45.97 -2.52 1.98
C GLY A 180 45.22 -3.13 0.81
N GLY A 181 45.82 -4.14 0.17
CA GLY A 181 45.14 -4.94 -0.82
C GLY A 181 43.83 -5.41 -0.20
N MET A 182 42.70 -5.00 -0.78
CA MET A 182 41.38 -5.42 -0.30
C MET A 182 41.40 -6.95 -0.14
N GLU A 183 41.41 -7.41 1.12
CA GLU A 183 41.26 -8.83 1.41
C GLU A 183 40.01 -9.32 0.70
N VAL A 184 40.03 -10.54 0.18
CA VAL A 184 38.91 -11.13 -0.58
C VAL A 184 37.57 -11.00 0.17
N GLY A 185 37.61 -11.00 1.51
CA GLY A 185 36.43 -10.76 2.36
C GLY A 185 35.91 -9.31 2.39
N MET A 186 36.73 -8.30 2.09
CA MET A 186 36.33 -6.89 2.03
C MET A 186 35.60 -6.57 0.72
N ALA A 187 36.03 -7.15 -0.40
CA ALA A 187 35.37 -7.03 -1.69
C ALA A 187 33.97 -7.68 -1.69
N GLN A 188 33.85 -8.89 -1.14
CA GLN A 188 32.55 -9.58 -0.97
C GLN A 188 31.59 -8.80 -0.06
N ARG A 189 32.10 -8.20 1.02
CA ARG A 189 31.29 -7.32 1.89
C ARG A 189 30.85 -6.04 1.19
N MET A 190 31.68 -5.49 0.30
CA MET A 190 31.33 -4.30 -0.47
C MET A 190 30.26 -4.62 -1.52
N GLU A 191 30.42 -5.73 -2.24
CA GLU A 191 29.43 -6.26 -3.19
C GLU A 191 28.08 -6.51 -2.51
N ALA A 192 28.07 -7.15 -1.34
CA ALA A 192 26.85 -7.36 -0.55
C ALA A 192 26.17 -6.04 -0.15
N LYS A 193 26.94 -5.00 0.22
CA LYS A 193 26.40 -3.65 0.51
C LYS A 193 25.90 -2.93 -0.73
N MET A 194 26.46 -3.26 -1.89
CA MET A 194 26.09 -2.68 -3.18
C MET A 194 24.93 -3.42 -3.85
N HIS A 195 24.49 -4.55 -3.31
CA HIS A 195 23.31 -5.24 -3.78
C HIS A 195 22.02 -4.48 -3.42
N ILE A 196 21.20 -4.18 -4.43
CA ILE A 196 19.83 -3.71 -4.33
C ILE A 196 18.90 -4.94 -4.28
N ALA A 197 18.18 -5.12 -3.17
CA ALA A 197 17.21 -6.20 -3.04
C ALA A 197 15.98 -5.96 -3.94
N PRO A 198 15.32 -7.01 -4.47
CA PRO A 198 14.06 -6.87 -5.19
C PRO A 198 12.97 -6.24 -4.33
N GLN A 199 12.03 -5.54 -4.98
CA GLN A 199 10.90 -4.94 -4.29
C GLN A 199 9.86 -6.00 -3.91
N LEU A 200 9.48 -5.99 -2.63
CA LEU A 200 8.44 -6.87 -2.09
C LEU A 200 7.08 -6.59 -2.75
N PRO A 201 6.25 -7.62 -2.92
CA PRO A 201 4.96 -7.47 -3.58
C PRO A 201 3.96 -6.69 -2.68
N PRO A 202 3.00 -5.93 -3.25
CA PRO A 202 2.06 -5.11 -2.48
C PRO A 202 1.27 -5.89 -1.40
N GLU A 203 1.00 -7.17 -1.63
CA GLU A 203 0.32 -8.12 -0.74
C GLU A 203 1.03 -8.27 0.61
N HIS A 204 2.34 -7.99 0.66
CA HIS A 204 3.09 -8.04 1.90
C HIS A 204 2.70 -6.89 2.85
N PHE A 205 2.19 -5.79 2.31
CA PHE A 205 1.85 -4.58 3.06
C PHE A 205 0.35 -4.33 3.14
N LEU A 206 -0.40 -4.78 2.14
CA LEU A 206 -1.82 -4.48 1.95
C LEU A 206 -2.61 -5.78 1.76
N PRO A 207 -3.78 -5.93 2.40
CA PRO A 207 -4.57 -7.15 2.28
C PRO A 207 -5.20 -7.29 0.90
N VAL A 208 -5.24 -8.50 0.36
CA VAL A 208 -5.98 -8.76 -0.88
C VAL A 208 -7.48 -8.86 -0.55
N ILE A 209 -8.28 -7.98 -1.17
CA ILE A 209 -9.73 -7.93 -0.95
C ILE A 209 -10.43 -8.25 -2.26
N GLN A 210 -11.37 -9.20 -2.22
CA GLN A 210 -12.18 -9.58 -3.38
C GLN A 210 -13.20 -8.51 -3.73
N SER A 211 -13.63 -8.45 -4.99
CA SER A 211 -14.63 -7.47 -5.43
C SER A 211 -15.98 -7.82 -4.82
N LEU A 212 -16.77 -6.79 -4.48
CA LEU A 212 -18.13 -7.01 -4.03
C LEU A 212 -19.04 -7.40 -5.21
N PRO A 213 -20.02 -8.28 -4.98
CA PRO A 213 -21.06 -8.52 -5.98
C PRO A 213 -21.86 -7.22 -6.20
N PRO A 214 -22.29 -6.90 -7.43
CA PRO A 214 -23.10 -5.70 -7.66
C PRO A 214 -24.38 -5.73 -6.82
N LEU A 215 -24.79 -4.58 -6.27
CA LEU A 215 -25.99 -4.50 -5.41
C LEU A 215 -27.21 -5.14 -6.08
N ALA A 216 -27.37 -4.98 -7.39
CA ALA A 216 -28.47 -5.57 -8.17
C ALA A 216 -28.54 -7.11 -8.03
N GLY A 217 -27.40 -7.79 -7.93
CA GLY A 217 -27.32 -9.25 -7.80
C GLY A 217 -27.70 -9.77 -6.42
N ILE A 218 -27.43 -9.00 -5.36
CA ILE A 218 -27.67 -9.42 -3.97
C ILE A 218 -28.85 -8.71 -3.30
N LYS A 219 -29.50 -7.75 -3.98
CA LYS A 219 -30.51 -6.84 -3.41
C LYS A 219 -31.63 -7.56 -2.69
N GLY A 220 -32.08 -8.70 -3.21
CA GLY A 220 -33.16 -9.49 -2.63
C GLY A 220 -32.78 -10.08 -1.28
N GLU A 221 -31.63 -10.76 -1.22
CA GLU A 221 -31.12 -11.36 0.01
C GLU A 221 -30.72 -10.31 1.04
N LEU A 222 -30.07 -9.24 0.59
CA LEU A 222 -29.70 -8.12 1.46
C LEU A 222 -30.93 -7.47 2.10
N LYS A 223 -32.05 -7.33 1.37
CA LYS A 223 -33.31 -6.85 1.97
C LYS A 223 -33.82 -7.74 3.09
N ASN A 224 -33.66 -9.06 2.98
CA ASN A 224 -34.10 -9.99 4.01
C ASN A 224 -33.26 -9.80 5.28
N ILE A 225 -31.94 -9.63 5.14
CA ILE A 225 -31.03 -9.33 6.25
C ILE A 225 -31.40 -7.99 6.90
N ILE A 226 -31.57 -6.93 6.08
CA ILE A 226 -31.96 -5.59 6.54
C ILE A 226 -33.28 -5.64 7.29
N ARG A 227 -34.25 -6.39 6.79
CA ARG A 227 -35.57 -6.51 7.41
C ARG A 227 -35.47 -7.14 8.81
N SER A 228 -34.73 -8.23 8.95
CA SER A 228 -34.48 -8.86 10.26
C SER A 228 -33.83 -7.86 11.23
N ALA A 229 -32.78 -7.15 10.80
CA ALA A 229 -32.14 -6.13 11.63
C ALA A 229 -33.09 -4.98 12.02
N TYR A 230 -33.99 -4.59 11.12
CA TYR A 230 -34.96 -3.53 11.40
C TYR A 230 -36.00 -3.97 12.44
N GLU A 231 -36.51 -5.19 12.32
CA GLU A 231 -37.47 -5.79 13.26
C GLU A 231 -36.87 -5.90 14.67
N ASP A 232 -35.57 -6.17 14.78
CA ASP A 232 -34.85 -6.30 16.06
C ASP A 232 -34.62 -4.95 16.78
N HIS A 233 -34.10 -3.92 16.09
CA HIS A 233 -33.69 -2.65 16.73
C HIS A 233 -33.75 -1.42 15.83
N GLY A 234 -34.32 -1.51 14.63
CA GLY A 234 -34.22 -0.46 13.61
C GLY A 234 -34.84 0.87 14.00
N THR A 235 -35.94 0.85 14.75
CA THR A 235 -36.62 2.07 15.22
C THR A 235 -35.73 2.87 16.18
N GLU A 236 -35.11 2.18 17.14
CA GLU A 236 -34.22 2.79 18.14
C GLU A 236 -32.99 3.45 17.48
N LEU A 237 -32.37 2.74 16.53
CA LEU A 237 -31.20 3.23 15.84
C LEU A 237 -31.50 4.51 15.03
N ILE A 238 -32.59 4.51 14.26
CA ILE A 238 -32.95 5.69 13.46
C ILE A 238 -33.30 6.88 14.34
N GLN A 239 -33.96 6.68 15.48
CA GLN A 239 -34.21 7.75 16.43
C GLN A 239 -32.90 8.31 17.01
N LEU A 240 -31.97 7.43 17.37
CA LEU A 240 -30.66 7.83 17.90
C LEU A 240 -29.87 8.67 16.88
N LEU A 241 -29.84 8.24 15.62
CA LEU A 241 -29.13 8.94 14.56
C LEU A 241 -29.83 10.26 14.17
N SER A 242 -31.17 10.27 14.09
CA SER A 242 -31.94 11.48 13.73
C SER A 242 -31.87 12.57 14.80
N ARG A 243 -31.66 12.22 16.07
CA ARG A 243 -31.45 13.20 17.16
C ARG A 243 -30.10 13.93 17.03
N LYS A 244 -29.14 13.34 16.32
CA LYS A 244 -27.78 13.89 16.15
C LYS A 244 -27.57 14.70 14.86
N ASP A 245 -28.56 14.75 13.96
CA ASP A 245 -28.57 15.64 12.78
C ASP A 245 -28.72 17.14 13.12
N THR A 246 -28.56 17.52 14.40
CA THR A 246 -28.46 18.93 14.82
C THR A 246 -27.05 19.42 14.48
N PRO A 247 -26.87 20.53 13.75
CA PRO A 247 -25.58 20.91 13.17
C PRO A 247 -24.51 21.14 14.25
N ALA A 248 -23.28 20.77 13.94
CA ALA A 248 -22.10 21.13 14.73
C ALA A 248 -22.06 22.67 14.93
N PRO A 249 -21.69 23.17 16.12
CA PRO A 249 -21.44 24.59 16.30
C PRO A 249 -20.30 25.02 15.36
N ARG A 250 -20.47 26.22 14.79
CA ARG A 250 -19.60 26.83 13.78
C ARG A 250 -18.12 26.85 14.17
#